data_AF-A0A2V8R275-F1
#
_entry.id   AF-A0A2V8R275-F1
#
_cell.length_a   1.000
_cell.length_b   1.000
_cell.length_c   1.000
_cell.angle_alpha   90.00
_cell.angle_beta   90.00
_cell.angle_gamma   90.00
#
_symmetry.space_group_name_H-M   'P 1'
#
loop_
_entity.id
_entity.type
_entity.pdbx_description
1 polymer ?
#
loop_
_entity_poly.entity_id
_entity_poly.type
_entity_poly.pdbx_seq_one_letter_code
_entity_poly.pdbx_strand_id
1 'polypeptide(L)'
;MSGESETPAREEATERPQNLAYEQARLAYTIIQALLEHTRVTQDLVALMAQALGEETQEALVNTPHWAAYMDSRRTLERAREDVEKFAEVWTRLAEELEPPAEG
;
A
#
# COMPACT_ATOMS: atom_id res chain seq x y z
N MET A 1 -27.54 23.32 51.36
CA MET A 1 -26.60 22.22 51.10
C MET A 1 -27.13 21.45 49.92
N SER A 2 -26.26 21.22 48.93
CA SER A 2 -26.31 20.13 47.94
C SER A 2 -27.44 20.17 46.91
N GLY A 3 -27.19 20.24 45.61
CA GLY A 3 -25.93 20.28 44.88
C GLY A 3 -26.25 20.44 43.40
N GLU A 4 -25.65 21.45 42.77
CA GLU A 4 -25.37 21.38 41.35
C GLU A 4 -24.36 20.23 41.14
N SER A 5 -24.72 19.31 40.27
CA SER A 5 -23.79 18.42 39.58
C SER A 5 -24.44 18.17 38.22
N GLU A 6 -24.40 19.18 37.35
CA GLU A 6 -23.38 19.25 36.29
C GLU A 6 -23.28 17.90 35.59
N THR A 7 -24.10 17.73 34.55
CA THR A 7 -23.72 16.92 33.41
C THR A 7 -22.71 17.75 32.62
N PRO A 8 -21.42 17.35 32.64
CA PRO A 8 -20.68 17.30 31.39
C PRO A 8 -19.85 16.00 31.38
N ALA A 9 -19.55 15.34 30.28
CA ALA A 9 -19.47 15.81 28.93
C ALA A 9 -19.72 14.61 28.00
N ARG A 10 -20.54 14.84 26.98
CA ARG A 10 -20.63 14.00 25.79
C ARG A 10 -19.62 14.47 24.72
N GLU A 11 -18.62 15.24 25.13
CA GLU A 11 -17.53 15.78 24.33
C GLU A 11 -16.28 15.43 25.16
N GLU A 12 -15.27 14.73 24.69
CA GLU A 12 -14.68 14.80 23.38
C GLU A 12 -14.24 13.39 23.02
N ALA A 13 -14.75 12.89 21.90
CA ALA A 13 -13.94 12.07 21.02
C ALA A 13 -12.75 12.93 20.57
N THR A 14 -11.80 13.20 21.46
CA THR A 14 -10.52 13.74 21.08
C THR A 14 -9.89 12.62 20.27
N GLU A 15 -9.79 12.84 18.96
CA GLU A 15 -9.02 12.03 18.04
C GLU A 15 -7.66 11.76 18.67
N ARG A 16 -7.52 10.62 19.35
CA ARG A 16 -6.26 10.26 20.00
C ARG A 16 -5.23 10.21 18.86
N PRO A 17 -4.03 10.78 19.01
CA PRO A 17 -3.00 10.76 17.97
C PRO A 17 -2.72 9.37 17.38
N GLN A 18 -2.97 8.32 18.17
CA GLN A 18 -2.89 6.91 17.79
C GLN A 18 -3.93 6.50 16.74
N ASN A 19 -5.17 7.01 16.82
CA ASN A 19 -6.22 6.70 15.85
C ASN A 19 -5.94 7.38 14.49
N LEU A 20 -5.49 8.64 14.51
CA LEU A 20 -5.05 9.34 13.31
C LEU A 20 -3.86 8.65 12.64
N ALA A 21 -2.87 8.20 13.44
CA ALA A 21 -1.76 7.41 12.92
C ALA A 21 -2.23 6.10 12.27
N TYR A 22 -3.28 5.47 12.83
CA TYR A 22 -3.86 4.26 12.29
C TYR A 22 -4.60 4.46 10.97
N GLU A 23 -5.45 5.46 10.88
CA GLU A 23 -6.17 5.78 9.64
C GLU A 23 -5.20 6.15 8.51
N GLN A 24 -4.15 6.92 8.82
CA GLN A 24 -3.13 7.33 7.86
C GLN A 24 -2.31 6.14 7.34
N ALA A 25 -1.96 5.19 8.21
CA ALA A 25 -1.27 3.98 7.80
C ALA A 25 -2.16 3.06 6.95
N ARG A 26 -3.47 2.94 7.28
CA ARG A 26 -4.43 2.20 6.47
C ARG A 26 -4.62 2.82 5.08
N LEU A 27 -4.66 4.15 5.00
CA LEU A 27 -4.71 4.87 3.74
C LEU A 27 -3.44 4.64 2.91
N ALA A 28 -2.26 4.77 3.54
CA ALA A 28 -0.98 4.52 2.88
C ALA A 28 -0.93 3.08 2.32
N TYR A 29 -1.32 2.08 3.10
CA TYR A 29 -1.41 0.70 2.64
C TYR A 29 -2.32 0.56 1.41
N THR A 30 -3.51 1.13 1.45
CA THR A 30 -4.49 1.06 0.34
C THR A 30 -3.94 1.70 -0.94
N ILE A 31 -3.30 2.87 -0.82
CA ILE A 31 -2.65 3.56 -1.95
C ILE A 31 -1.56 2.68 -2.54
N ILE A 32 -0.70 2.11 -1.70
CA ILE A 32 0.41 1.30 -2.21
C ILE A 32 -0.11 0.03 -2.88
N GLN A 33 -1.11 -0.65 -2.31
CA GLN A 33 -1.74 -1.81 -2.94
C GLN A 33 -2.31 -1.48 -4.33
N ALA A 34 -3.01 -0.35 -4.46
CA ALA A 34 -3.55 0.09 -5.75
C ALA A 34 -2.43 0.36 -6.79
N LEU A 35 -1.31 0.95 -6.37
CA LEU A 35 -0.16 1.22 -7.24
C LEU A 35 0.55 -0.07 -7.66
N LEU A 36 0.69 -1.03 -6.76
CA LEU A 36 1.26 -2.34 -7.05
C LEU A 36 0.41 -3.12 -8.05
N GLU A 37 -0.91 -3.11 -7.87
CA GLU A 37 -1.83 -3.75 -8.81
C GLU A 37 -1.79 -3.09 -10.19
N HIS A 38 -1.81 -1.76 -10.24
CA HIS A 38 -1.67 -1.03 -11.50
C HIS A 38 -0.36 -1.37 -12.23
N THR A 39 0.74 -1.51 -11.47
CA THR A 39 2.05 -1.91 -12.01
C THR A 39 1.99 -3.30 -12.62
N ARG A 40 1.35 -4.26 -11.94
CA ARG A 40 1.16 -5.63 -12.45
C ARG A 40 0.40 -5.64 -13.77
N VAL A 41 -0.75 -4.97 -13.83
CA VAL A 41 -1.57 -4.89 -15.06
C VAL A 41 -0.77 -4.27 -16.22
N THR A 42 0.05 -3.25 -15.92
CA THR A 42 0.91 -2.61 -16.91
C THR A 42 2.00 -3.56 -17.43
N GLN A 43 2.62 -4.37 -16.54
CA GLN A 43 3.60 -5.38 -16.93
C GLN A 43 2.99 -6.47 -17.82
N ASP A 44 1.78 -6.92 -17.50
CA ASP A 44 1.04 -7.90 -18.31
C ASP A 44 0.74 -7.35 -19.70
N LEU A 45 0.33 -6.07 -19.80
CA LEU A 45 0.11 -5.40 -21.08
C LEU A 45 1.41 -5.30 -21.90
N VAL A 46 2.54 -4.96 -21.27
CA VAL A 46 3.85 -4.94 -21.95
C VAL A 46 4.21 -6.32 -22.49
N ALA A 47 3.96 -7.39 -21.73
CA ALA A 47 4.19 -8.76 -22.18
C ALA A 47 3.30 -9.14 -23.37
N LEU A 48 2.04 -8.70 -23.39
CA LEU A 48 1.13 -8.89 -24.53
C LEU A 48 1.58 -8.10 -25.76
N MET A 49 2.00 -6.84 -25.58
CA MET A 49 2.55 -6.04 -26.67
C MET A 49 3.81 -6.68 -27.24
N ALA A 50 4.70 -7.18 -26.39
CA ALA A 50 5.90 -7.90 -26.83
C ALA A 50 5.52 -9.10 -27.70
N GLN A 51 4.57 -9.94 -27.28
CA GLN A 51 4.10 -11.09 -28.08
C GLN A 51 3.50 -10.70 -29.44
N ALA A 52 2.93 -9.50 -29.56
CA ALA A 52 2.40 -8.98 -30.81
C ALA A 52 3.50 -8.44 -31.75
N LEU A 53 4.71 -8.20 -31.25
CA LEU A 53 5.86 -7.82 -32.07
C LEU A 53 6.45 -9.05 -32.77
N GLY A 54 6.91 -8.86 -34.00
CA GLY A 54 7.70 -9.87 -34.70
C GLY A 54 9.07 -10.08 -34.04
N GLU A 55 9.66 -11.25 -34.24
CA GLU A 55 10.91 -11.69 -33.62
C GLU A 55 12.08 -10.70 -33.82
N GLU A 56 12.25 -10.19 -35.05
CA GLU A 56 13.28 -9.19 -35.37
C GLU A 56 13.10 -7.89 -34.57
N THR A 57 11.85 -7.45 -34.39
CA THR A 57 11.55 -6.22 -33.63
C THR A 57 11.75 -6.44 -32.13
N GLN A 58 11.43 -7.63 -31.61
CA GLN A 58 11.74 -8.00 -30.24
C GLN A 58 13.25 -8.01 -30.00
N GLU A 59 14.03 -8.62 -30.90
CA GLU A 59 15.49 -8.69 -30.79
C GLU A 59 16.12 -7.29 -30.81
N ALA A 60 15.66 -6.41 -31.71
CA ALA A 60 16.11 -5.02 -31.72
C ALA A 60 15.76 -4.29 -30.41
N LEU A 61 14.55 -4.50 -29.87
CA LEU A 61 14.07 -3.85 -28.66
C LEU A 61 14.89 -4.24 -27.42
N VAL A 62 15.18 -5.54 -27.22
CA VAL A 62 15.88 -6.02 -26.02
C VAL A 62 17.33 -5.53 -25.93
N ASN A 63 17.91 -5.11 -27.06
CA ASN A 63 19.25 -4.55 -27.15
C ASN A 63 19.30 -3.03 -26.90
N THR A 64 18.14 -2.39 -26.65
CA THR A 64 18.10 -0.93 -26.40
C THR A 64 18.44 -0.59 -24.93
N PRO A 65 19.01 0.61 -24.68
CA PRO A 65 19.19 1.12 -23.33
C PRO A 65 17.86 1.28 -22.56
N HIS A 66 16.76 1.55 -23.26
CA HIS A 66 15.43 1.65 -22.66
C HIS A 66 14.94 0.32 -22.10
N TRP A 67 15.23 -0.79 -22.78
CA TRP A 67 14.91 -2.12 -22.27
C TRP A 67 15.70 -2.46 -21.01
N ALA A 68 17.00 -2.16 -20.99
CA ALA A 68 17.82 -2.35 -19.79
C ALA A 68 17.28 -1.54 -18.60
N ALA A 69 16.95 -0.25 -18.82
CA ALA A 69 16.36 0.60 -17.80
C ALA A 69 14.99 0.09 -17.31
N TYR A 70 14.15 -0.42 -18.21
CA TYR A 70 12.88 -1.05 -17.86
C TYR A 70 13.09 -2.29 -16.97
N MET A 71 14.02 -3.18 -17.33
CA MET A 71 14.32 -4.38 -16.55
C MET A 71 14.86 -4.05 -15.16
N ASP A 72 15.71 -3.03 -15.03
CA ASP A 72 16.21 -2.56 -13.73
C ASP A 72 15.09 -1.94 -12.87
N SER A 73 14.23 -1.12 -13.49
CA SER A 73 13.03 -0.57 -12.83
C SER A 73 12.12 -1.69 -12.36
N ARG A 74 11.91 -2.73 -13.17
CA ARG A 74 11.08 -3.88 -12.85
C ARG A 74 11.60 -4.62 -11.61
N ARG A 75 12.91 -4.91 -11.54
CA ARG A 75 13.51 -5.56 -10.35
C ARG A 75 13.37 -4.70 -9.10
N THR A 76 13.50 -3.38 -9.23
CA THR A 76 13.30 -2.45 -8.11
C THR A 76 11.86 -2.47 -7.61
N LEU A 77 10.88 -2.49 -8.52
CA LEU A 77 9.46 -2.57 -8.19
C LEU A 77 9.10 -3.90 -7.54
N GLU A 78 9.65 -5.01 -8.00
CA GLU A 78 9.46 -6.34 -7.39
C GLU A 78 9.93 -6.34 -5.92
N ARG A 79 11.11 -5.74 -5.63
CA ARG A 79 11.58 -5.59 -4.24
C ARG A 79 10.70 -4.66 -3.41
N ALA A 80 10.30 -3.51 -3.98
CA ALA A 80 9.43 -2.57 -3.29
C ALA A 80 8.08 -3.20 -2.94
N ARG A 81 7.55 -4.07 -3.81
CA ARG A 81 6.35 -4.87 -3.54
C ARG A 81 6.53 -5.76 -2.31
N GLU A 82 7.63 -6.53 -2.24
CA GLU A 82 7.93 -7.39 -1.10
C GLU A 82 8.09 -6.60 0.21
N ASP A 83 8.73 -5.44 0.16
CA ASP A 83 8.94 -4.59 1.34
C ASP A 83 7.63 -3.99 1.85
N VAL A 84 6.73 -3.62 0.92
CA VAL A 84 5.39 -3.13 1.26
C VAL A 84 4.53 -4.24 1.84
N GLU A 85 4.58 -5.45 1.28
CA GLU A 85 3.84 -6.60 1.82
C GLU A 85 4.27 -6.88 3.26
N LYS A 86 5.58 -6.91 3.54
CA LYS A 86 6.11 -7.04 4.91
C LYS A 86 5.68 -5.89 5.81
N PHE A 87 5.74 -4.65 5.33
CA PHE A 87 5.31 -3.48 6.08
C PHE A 87 3.82 -3.58 6.45
N ALA A 88 2.98 -4.00 5.51
CA ALA A 88 1.56 -4.17 5.70
C ALA A 88 1.21 -5.28 6.70
N GLU A 89 1.93 -6.40 6.66
CA GLU A 89 1.77 -7.50 7.62
C GLU A 89 2.10 -7.04 9.04
N VAL A 90 3.24 -6.37 9.22
CA VAL A 90 3.65 -5.80 10.52
C VAL A 90 2.62 -4.79 11.01
N TRP A 91 2.14 -3.93 10.11
CA TRP A 91 1.14 -2.92 10.46
C TRP A 91 -0.20 -3.55 10.88
N THR A 92 -0.69 -4.53 10.14
CA THR A 92 -1.95 -5.23 10.43
C THR A 92 -1.87 -5.90 11.80
N ARG A 93 -0.77 -6.60 12.08
CA ARG A 93 -0.54 -7.21 13.38
C ARG A 93 -0.51 -6.18 14.51
N LEU A 94 0.19 -5.06 14.31
CA LEU A 94 0.25 -3.99 15.31
C LEU A 94 -1.15 -3.40 15.58
N ALA A 95 -1.95 -3.25 14.53
CA ALA A 95 -3.32 -2.76 14.66
C ALA A 95 -4.22 -3.72 15.44
N GLU A 96 -4.14 -5.02 15.16
CA GLU A 96 -4.87 -6.06 15.90
C GLU A 96 -4.45 -6.12 17.38
N GLU A 97 -3.17 -5.92 17.69
CA GLU A 97 -2.66 -5.86 19.06
C GLU A 97 -3.12 -4.58 19.81
N LEU A 98 -3.46 -3.51 19.09
CA LEU A 98 -3.90 -2.22 19.64
C LEU A 98 -5.43 -2.07 19.74
N GLU A 99 -6.20 -2.96 19.10
CA GLU A 99 -7.65 -3.01 19.22
C GLU A 99 -8.02 -3.83 20.48
N PRO A 100 -8.52 -3.21 21.58
CA PRO A 100 -8.85 -3.96 22.79
C PRO A 100 -9.99 -4.95 22.50
N PRO A 101 -10.00 -6.15 23.13
CA PRO A 101 -11.08 -7.10 22.91
C PRO A 101 -12.41 -6.43 23.24
N ALA A 102 -13.37 -6.53 22.31
CA ALA A 102 -14.73 -6.11 22.56
C ALA A 102 -15.24 -6.85 23.81
N GLU A 103 -15.33 -6.15 24.93
CA GLU A 103 -15.93 -6.70 26.15
C GLU A 103 -17.39 -7.07 25.83
N GLY A 104 -17.74 -8.31 26.18
CA GLY A 104 -19.00 -8.98 25.81
C GLY A 104 -20.22 -8.58 26.60
#